data_AF-A0AAW1UP47-F1
#
_entry.id   AF-A0AAW1UP47-F1
#
_cell.length_a   1.000
_cell.length_b   1.000
_cell.length_c   1.000
_cell.angle_alpha   90.00
_cell.angle_beta   90.00
_cell.angle_gamma   90.00
#
_symmetry.space_group_name_H-M   'P 1'
#
loop_
_entity.id
_entity.type
_entity.pdbx_description
1 polymer ?
#
loop_
_entity_poly.entity_id
_entity_poly.type
_entity_poly.pdbx_seq_one_letter_code
_entity_poly.pdbx_strand_id
1 'polypeptide(L)'
;MEIEVGDEITCTLCGSMLSVPPIIDVEDIGIVCGRCQDSIYAKKTNPTIERQSHYEKIAASKRFPCKYHLHGCMEKPTWDDVVDHKKSCSFGKIACCYRSKDIGAICL
;
A
#
# COMPACT_ATOMS: atom_id res chain seq x y z
N MET A 1 -15.16 2.52 -24.57
CA MET A 1 -15.49 3.52 -23.54
C MET A 1 -14.54 3.24 -22.39
N GLU A 2 -13.36 3.85 -22.45
CA GLU A 2 -12.39 3.80 -21.36
C GLU A 2 -12.91 4.78 -20.30
N ILE A 3 -13.22 4.27 -19.12
CA ILE A 3 -13.70 5.10 -18.01
C ILE A 3 -12.44 5.64 -17.34
N GLU A 4 -12.11 6.90 -17.64
CA GLU A 4 -11.15 7.69 -16.87
C GLU A 4 -11.89 8.49 -15.80
N VAL A 5 -11.25 8.65 -14.64
CA VAL A 5 -11.62 9.46 -13.48
C VAL A 5 -12.67 8.84 -12.54
N GLY A 6 -12.19 8.02 -11.63
CA GLY A 6 -12.75 7.92 -10.28
C GLY A 6 -11.62 8.29 -9.32
N ASP A 7 -11.85 9.24 -8.42
CA ASP A 7 -10.86 9.66 -7.42
C ASP A 7 -10.15 8.42 -6.85
N GLU A 8 -8.85 8.31 -7.07
CA GLU A 8 -8.09 7.17 -6.57
C GLU A 8 -8.22 7.19 -5.04
N ILE A 9 -8.93 6.22 -4.47
CA ILE A 9 -9.10 6.19 -3.01
C ILE A 9 -7.77 5.81 -2.38
N THR A 10 -7.10 6.79 -1.79
CA THR A 10 -5.78 6.67 -1.19
C THR A 10 -5.82 6.66 0.32
N CYS A 11 -4.79 6.05 0.92
CA CYS A 11 -4.51 6.14 2.34
C CYS A 11 -4.11 7.57 2.72
N THR A 12 -4.76 8.14 3.73
CA THR A 12 -4.45 9.49 4.22
C THR A 12 -3.02 9.62 4.75
N LEU A 13 -2.44 8.52 5.24
CA LEU A 13 -1.09 8.55 5.83
C LEU A 13 0.05 8.35 4.81
N CYS A 14 -0.14 7.56 3.76
CA CYS A 14 0.94 7.25 2.81
C CYS A 14 0.66 7.65 1.37
N GLY A 15 -0.52 8.22 1.08
CA GLY A 15 -0.94 8.63 -0.25
C GLY A 15 -1.04 7.50 -1.28
N SER A 16 -0.82 6.25 -0.87
CA SER A 16 -0.91 5.10 -1.78
C SER A 16 -2.34 4.58 -1.81
N MET A 17 -2.76 4.00 -2.95
CA MET A 17 -4.08 3.37 -3.09
C MET A 17 -4.38 2.41 -1.93
N LEU A 18 -5.63 2.37 -1.49
CA LEU A 18 -6.13 1.48 -0.44
C LEU A 18 -6.19 0.02 -0.91
N SER A 19 -5.03 -0.59 -1.13
CA SER A 19 -4.87 -1.92 -1.73
C SER A 19 -4.38 -2.99 -0.75
N VAL A 20 -4.30 -2.66 0.55
CA VAL A 20 -3.73 -3.55 1.58
C VAL A 20 -4.59 -3.46 2.83
N PRO A 21 -5.24 -4.56 3.26
CA PRO A 21 -6.07 -4.59 4.46
C PRO A 21 -5.23 -4.58 5.76
N PRO A 22 -5.83 -4.24 6.91
CA PRO A 22 -7.21 -3.73 7.03
C PRO A 22 -7.33 -2.30 6.50
N ILE A 23 -8.49 -1.97 5.91
CA ILE A 23 -8.85 -0.59 5.56
C ILE A 23 -9.74 -0.06 6.67
N ILE A 24 -9.27 0.98 7.34
CA ILE A 24 -9.92 1.53 8.53
C ILE A 24 -10.13 3.02 8.38
N ASP A 25 -11.30 3.49 8.78
CA ASP A 25 -11.59 4.90 9.00
C ASP A 25 -11.29 5.23 10.46
N VAL A 26 -10.53 6.29 10.68
CA VAL A 26 -10.08 6.71 12.00
C VAL A 26 -10.49 8.15 12.22
N GLU A 27 -11.24 8.38 13.29
CA GLU A 27 -11.68 9.72 13.69
C GLU A 27 -10.47 10.67 13.81
N ASP A 28 -10.58 11.83 13.14
CA ASP A 28 -9.56 12.90 13.01
C ASP A 28 -8.35 12.59 12.11
N ILE A 29 -8.29 11.40 11.49
CA ILE A 29 -7.21 11.02 10.57
C ILE A 29 -7.75 10.71 9.17
N GLY A 30 -8.94 10.12 9.07
CA GLY A 30 -9.53 9.64 7.82
C GLY A 30 -9.18 8.18 7.51
N ILE A 31 -9.26 7.81 6.22
CA ILE A 31 -9.14 6.41 5.81
C ILE A 31 -7.66 6.01 5.70
N VAL A 32 -7.29 4.90 6.34
CA VAL A 32 -5.94 4.38 6.48
C VAL A 32 -5.87 2.92 6.01
N CYS A 33 -4.80 2.59 5.27
CA CYS A 33 -4.53 1.20 4.85
C CYS A 33 -3.73 0.42 5.90
N GLY A 34 -3.72 -0.92 5.78
CA GLY A 34 -3.06 -1.80 6.75
C GLY A 34 -1.56 -1.59 6.88
N ARG A 35 -0.90 -1.03 5.86
CA ARG A 35 0.52 -0.67 5.91
C ARG A 35 0.84 0.41 6.95
N CYS A 36 -0.16 1.22 7.32
CA CYS A 36 0.00 2.38 8.17
C CYS A 36 -0.73 2.23 9.50
N GLN A 37 -1.19 1.02 9.83
CA GLN A 37 -1.96 0.76 11.04
C GLN A 37 -1.17 1.14 12.31
N ASP A 38 0.12 0.76 12.38
CA ASP A 38 0.99 1.08 13.52
C ASP A 38 1.19 2.59 13.71
N SER A 39 1.13 3.36 12.62
CA SER A 39 1.26 4.82 12.67
C SER A 39 0.07 5.50 13.36
N ILE A 40 -1.09 4.84 13.44
CA ILE A 40 -2.24 5.35 14.17
C ILE A 40 -1.97 5.30 15.67
N TYR A 41 -1.55 4.13 16.18
CA TYR A 41 -1.29 3.92 17.61
C TYR A 41 -0.09 4.73 18.10
N ALA A 42 0.87 5.05 17.22
CA ALA A 42 1.94 5.99 17.54
C ALA A 42 1.45 7.44 17.72
N LYS A 43 0.31 7.81 17.12
CA LYS A 43 -0.25 9.18 17.15
C LYS A 43 -1.39 9.35 18.17
N LYS A 44 -2.16 8.30 18.47
CA LYS A 44 -3.37 8.37 19.33
C LYS A 44 -3.42 7.17 20.27
N THR A 45 -3.52 7.42 21.58
CA THR A 45 -3.48 6.39 22.64
C THR A 45 -4.75 5.53 22.70
N ASN A 46 -5.87 5.99 22.15
CA ASN A 46 -7.11 5.23 22.05
C ASN A 46 -7.95 5.69 20.84
N PRO A 47 -7.59 5.29 19.62
CA PRO A 47 -8.28 5.73 18.41
C PRO A 47 -9.67 5.10 18.28
N THR A 48 -10.67 5.89 17.89
CA THR A 48 -11.96 5.39 17.37
C THR A 48 -11.72 4.87 15.95
N ILE A 49 -11.94 3.57 15.72
CA ILE A 49 -11.62 2.90 14.46
C ILE A 49 -12.85 2.16 13.93
N GLU A 50 -13.21 2.39 12.67
CA GLU A 50 -14.22 1.62 11.94
C GLU A 50 -13.59 0.91 10.73
N ARG A 51 -13.75 -0.42 10.64
CA ARG A 51 -13.24 -1.19 9.49
C ARG A 51 -14.19 -1.11 8.30
N GLN A 52 -13.64 -0.68 7.16
CA GLN A 52 -14.35 -0.54 5.88
C GLN A 52 -14.47 -1.89 5.15
N SER A 53 -15.12 -2.86 5.80
CA SER A 53 -15.24 -4.25 5.31
C SER A 53 -15.98 -4.37 3.96
N HIS A 54 -16.94 -3.48 3.68
CA HIS A 54 -17.61 -3.43 2.38
C HIS A 54 -16.66 -3.05 1.26
N TYR A 55 -15.82 -2.03 1.50
CA TYR A 55 -14.78 -1.65 0.56
C TYR A 55 -13.80 -2.80 0.33
N GLU A 56 -13.32 -3.45 1.40
CA GLU A 56 -12.39 -4.58 1.29
C GLU A 56 -12.95 -5.72 0.42
N LYS A 57 -14.24 -6.06 0.56
CA LYS A 57 -14.90 -7.08 -0.27
C LYS A 57 -14.92 -6.70 -1.75
N ILE A 58 -15.23 -5.44 -2.05
CA ILE A 58 -15.23 -4.93 -3.43
C ILE A 58 -13.80 -4.94 -3.97
N ALA A 59 -12.85 -4.44 -3.18
CA ALA A 59 -11.46 -4.26 -3.54
C ALA A 59 -10.72 -5.60 -3.74
N ALA A 60 -11.10 -6.64 -3.00
CA ALA A 60 -10.62 -8.00 -3.19
C ALA A 60 -10.89 -8.57 -4.59
N SER A 61 -11.95 -8.10 -5.27
CA SER A 61 -12.26 -8.47 -6.66
C SER A 61 -11.52 -7.65 -7.71
N LYS A 62 -10.71 -6.66 -7.30
CA LYS A 62 -10.02 -5.73 -8.18
C LYS A 62 -8.54 -6.06 -8.29
N ARG A 63 -7.94 -5.57 -9.37
CA ARG A 63 -6.50 -5.54 -9.57
C ARG A 63 -6.01 -4.11 -9.44
N PHE A 64 -4.89 -3.94 -8.75
CA PHE A 64 -4.35 -2.62 -8.44
C PHE A 64 -3.14 -2.37 -9.32
N PRO A 65 -3.00 -1.19 -9.94
CA PRO A 65 -1.76 -0.85 -10.62
C PRO A 65 -0.60 -0.91 -9.61
N CYS A 66 0.53 -1.46 -10.05
CA CYS A 66 1.73 -1.41 -9.23
C CYS A 66 2.05 0.06 -8.86
N LYS A 67 2.52 0.30 -7.63
CA LYS A 67 2.96 1.64 -7.22
C LYS A 67 4.11 2.20 -8.08
N TYR A 68 4.82 1.33 -8.80
CA TYR A 68 5.89 1.67 -9.74
C TYR A 68 5.40 1.71 -11.20
N HIS A 69 4.08 1.79 -11.45
CA HIS A 69 3.55 1.84 -12.82
C HIS A 69 4.07 3.04 -13.63
N LEU A 70 4.22 4.20 -12.99
CA LEU A 70 4.85 5.38 -13.59
C LEU A 70 6.34 5.18 -13.91
N HIS A 71 6.97 4.17 -13.32
CA HIS A 71 8.36 3.79 -13.61
C HIS A 71 8.47 2.67 -14.65
N GLY A 72 7.35 2.18 -15.19
CA GLY A 72 7.29 1.17 -16.24
C GLY A 72 6.74 -0.19 -15.82
N CYS A 73 6.36 -0.38 -14.54
CA CYS A 73 5.74 -1.63 -14.12
C CYS A 73 4.27 -1.73 -14.58
N MET A 74 4.01 -2.53 -15.61
CA MET A 74 2.66 -2.70 -16.16
C MET A 74 1.82 -3.75 -15.40
N GLU A 75 2.38 -4.38 -14.38
CA GLU A 75 1.66 -5.39 -13.61
C GLU A 75 0.53 -4.77 -12.79
N LYS A 76 -0.60 -5.49 -12.76
CA LYS A 76 -1.76 -5.18 -11.93
C LYS A 76 -2.01 -6.34 -10.96
N PRO A 77 -1.26 -6.43 -9.85
CA PRO A 77 -1.43 -7.49 -8.85
C PRO A 77 -2.85 -7.52 -8.28
N THR A 78 -3.27 -8.71 -7.86
CA THR A 78 -4.51 -8.90 -7.09
C THR A 78 -4.35 -8.34 -5.68
N TRP A 79 -5.46 -8.17 -4.96
CA TRP A 79 -5.48 -7.71 -3.57
C TRP A 79 -4.50 -8.46 -2.66
N ASP A 80 -4.40 -9.78 -2.81
CA ASP A 80 -3.51 -10.62 -2.00
C ASP A 80 -2.05 -10.51 -2.45
N ASP A 81 -1.82 -10.31 -3.75
CA ASP A 81 -0.47 -10.27 -4.33
C ASP A 81 0.19 -8.89 -4.23
N VAL A 82 -0.54 -7.80 -3.92
CA VAL A 82 0.01 -6.43 -3.96
C VAL A 82 1.25 -6.28 -3.06
N VAL A 83 1.21 -6.92 -1.89
CA VAL A 83 2.30 -6.82 -0.90
C VAL A 83 3.55 -7.56 -1.39
N ASP A 84 3.37 -8.73 -2.00
CA ASP A 84 4.49 -9.55 -2.44
C ASP A 84 5.07 -9.05 -3.76
N HIS A 85 4.22 -8.64 -4.71
CA HIS A 85 4.67 -7.94 -5.91
C HIS A 85 5.49 -6.70 -5.54
N LYS A 86 5.09 -5.91 -4.54
CA LYS A 86 5.86 -4.73 -4.10
C LYS A 86 7.31 -5.09 -3.68
N LYS A 87 7.55 -6.28 -3.12
CA LYS A 87 8.87 -6.73 -2.66
C LYS A 87 9.72 -7.27 -3.82
N SER A 88 9.09 -7.91 -4.80
CA SER A 88 9.77 -8.56 -5.94
C SER A 88 9.77 -7.75 -7.23
N CYS A 89 9.06 -6.62 -7.27
CA CYS A 89 8.96 -5.78 -8.47
C CYS A 89 10.34 -5.29 -8.92
N SER A 90 10.71 -5.61 -10.16
CA SER A 90 11.98 -5.20 -10.79
C SER A 90 12.13 -3.69 -10.96
N PHE A 91 11.00 -2.96 -11.01
CA PHE A 91 10.97 -1.50 -11.04
C PHE A 91 11.06 -0.88 -9.64
N GLY A 92 11.03 -1.72 -8.60
CA GLY A 92 11.33 -1.29 -7.25
C GLY A 92 12.80 -0.95 -7.08
N LYS A 93 13.09 0.15 -6.40
CA LYS A 93 14.46 0.51 -6.03
C LYS A 93 15.03 -0.60 -5.16
N ILE A 94 15.98 -1.38 -5.69
CA ILE A 94 16.83 -2.26 -4.88
C ILE A 94 17.76 -1.35 -4.09
N ALA A 95 17.75 -1.48 -2.76
CA ALA A 95 18.75 -0.82 -1.93
C ALA A 95 20.13 -1.35 -2.34
N CYS A 96 20.94 -0.50 -2.98
CA CYS A 96 22.30 -0.87 -3.35
C CYS A 96 23.10 -1.08 -2.06
N CYS A 97 23.40 -2.34 -1.74
CA CYS A 97 24.20 -2.75 -0.58
C CYS A 97 25.63 -2.18 -0.58
N TYR A 98 26.09 -1.58 -1.68
CA TYR A 98 27.42 -0.98 -1.78
C TYR A 98 27.51 0.42 -1.10
N ARG A 99 26.38 1.09 -0.81
CA ARG A 99 26.39 2.47 -0.27
C ARG A 99 25.94 2.58 1.19
N SER A 100 25.39 1.53 1.77
CA SER A 100 25.14 1.41 3.21
C SER A 100 26.34 0.74 3.88
N LYS A 101 27.01 1.45 4.80
CA LYS A 101 28.17 0.96 5.57
C LYS A 101 27.81 -0.13 6.61
N ASP A 102 26.89 -1.03 6.27
CA ASP A 102 26.49 -2.13 7.13
C ASP A 102 27.05 -3.43 6.56
N ILE A 103 28.14 -3.87 7.18
CA ILE A 103 28.84 -5.13 6.92
C ILE A 103 27.86 -6.27 7.25
N GLY A 104 27.43 -7.04 6.24
CA GLY A 104 26.76 -8.33 6.50
C GLY A 104 25.74 -8.86 5.51
N ALA A 105 25.45 -8.20 4.39
CA ALA A 105 24.55 -8.77 3.39
C ALA A 105 25.33 -9.58 2.34
N ILE A 106 25.31 -10.92 2.47
CA ILE A 106 25.76 -11.84 1.41
C ILE A 106 24.83 -11.66 0.21
N CYS A 107 25.39 -11.28 -0.94
CA CYS A 107 24.70 -11.32 -2.22
C CYS A 107 24.68 -12.76 -2.73
N LEU A 108 23.48 -13.28 -3.05
CA LEU A 108 23.29 -14.53 -3.81
C LEU A 108 23.76 -14.37 -5.25
#